data_AF-X0WVW8-F1
#
_entry.id   AF-X0WVW8-F1
#
_cell.length_a   1.000
_cell.length_b   1.000
_cell.length_c   1.000
_cell.angle_alpha   90.00
_cell.angle_beta   90.00
_cell.angle_gamma   90.00
#
_symmetry.space_group_name_H-M   'P 1'
#
loop_
_entity.id
_entity.type
_entity.pdbx_description
1 polymer ?
#
loop_
_entity_poly.entity_id
_entity_poly.type
_entity_poly.pdbx_seq_one_letter_code
_entity_poly.pdbx_strand_id
1 'polypeptide(L)'
;LEANMQRWDEVHEYGLEMLTGASGEFVWTVEPLRPVGESVGLVVPLTVYTFTSAAEPELRRDAIRNARGKVNDATWMGAPAGYVLFEGASARRTTTSQGVGAWEITYRFRELDHSHNAYHGRPAGAGRWELIEDQYGNPPHASADFRTLFV
;
A
#
# COMPACT_ATOMS: atom_id res chain seq x y z
N LEU A 1 -7.64 7.20 -16.62
CA LEU A 1 -7.71 6.26 -15.48
C LEU A 1 -9.04 6.41 -14.76
N GLU A 2 -9.44 7.64 -14.38
CA GLU A 2 -10.77 7.96 -13.84
C GLU A 2 -11.94 7.42 -14.70
N ALA A 3 -11.83 7.47 -16.03
CA ALA A 3 -12.92 7.02 -16.92
C ALA A 3 -13.23 5.51 -16.89
N ASN A 4 -12.29 4.64 -16.50
CA ASN A 4 -12.55 3.19 -16.36
C ASN A 4 -12.90 2.78 -14.92
N MET A 5 -12.65 3.64 -13.94
CA MET A 5 -13.03 3.41 -12.54
C MET A 5 -14.54 3.58 -12.30
N GLN A 6 -15.27 4.21 -13.22
CA GLN A 6 -16.73 4.39 -13.13
C GLN A 6 -17.55 3.08 -13.06
N ARG A 7 -16.91 1.92 -13.27
CA ARG A 7 -17.55 0.60 -13.21
C ARG A 7 -17.31 -0.15 -11.89
N TRP A 8 -16.65 0.49 -10.93
CA TRP A 8 -16.14 -0.16 -9.73
C TRP A 8 -16.76 0.45 -8.49
N ASP A 9 -17.11 -0.39 -7.53
CA ASP A 9 -17.41 0.06 -6.18
C ASP A 9 -16.09 0.31 -5.45
N GLU A 10 -15.88 1.55 -5.01
CA GLU A 10 -14.67 2.02 -4.36
C GLU A 10 -14.95 2.31 -2.88
N VAL A 11 -14.13 1.76 -2.00
CA VAL A 11 -14.18 1.99 -0.55
C VAL A 11 -12.81 2.40 -0.06
N HIS A 12 -12.75 3.53 0.66
CA HIS A 12 -11.56 4.01 1.35
C HIS A 12 -11.74 3.86 2.85
N GLU A 13 -10.87 3.06 3.46
CA GLU A 13 -10.77 2.96 4.91
C GLU A 13 -9.52 3.70 5.38
N TYR A 14 -9.69 4.60 6.33
CA TYR A 14 -8.58 5.32 6.94
C TYR A 14 -8.24 4.66 8.28
N GLY A 15 -6.96 4.39 8.47
CA GLY A 15 -6.43 3.71 9.63
C GLY A 15 -5.13 4.32 10.11
N LEU A 16 -4.57 3.66 11.12
CA LEU A 16 -3.32 4.04 11.76
C LEU A 16 -2.46 2.81 11.94
N GLU A 17 -1.16 2.94 11.66
CA GLU A 17 -0.15 1.96 12.03
C GLU A 17 0.72 2.52 13.16
N MET A 18 1.07 1.67 14.13
CA MET A 18 2.01 2.04 15.19
C MET A 18 3.40 1.53 14.84
N LEU A 19 4.35 2.46 14.76
CA LEU A 19 5.77 2.18 14.58
C LEU A 19 6.51 2.42 15.90
N THR A 20 7.55 1.65 16.17
CA THR A 20 8.38 1.87 17.36
C THR A 20 9.70 2.52 16.97
N GLY A 21 9.93 3.75 17.43
CA GLY A 21 11.22 4.44 17.33
C GLY A 21 12.21 3.96 18.38
N ALA A 22 13.50 4.20 18.14
CA ALA A 22 14.55 3.88 19.12
C ALA A 22 14.51 4.87 20.30
N SER A 23 14.97 4.43 21.47
CA SER A 23 15.15 5.33 22.61
C SER A 23 16.20 6.40 22.29
N GLY A 24 15.93 7.64 22.68
CA GLY A 24 16.84 8.78 22.50
C GLY A 24 16.69 9.56 21.19
N GLU A 25 15.88 9.10 20.23
CA GLU A 25 15.62 9.84 18.98
C GLU A 25 14.69 11.04 19.18
N PHE A 26 13.80 10.96 20.17
CA PHE A 26 12.85 12.02 20.50
C PHE A 26 13.28 12.77 21.76
N VAL A 27 12.94 14.06 21.83
CA VAL A 27 13.21 14.91 23.00
C VAL A 27 11.89 15.46 23.52
N TRP A 28 11.69 15.43 24.83
CA TRP A 28 10.54 16.09 25.45
C TRP A 28 10.62 17.59 25.20
N THR A 29 9.53 18.20 24.75
CA THR A 29 9.47 19.64 24.44
C THR A 29 9.27 20.52 25.67
N VAL A 30 9.06 19.93 26.84
CA VAL A 30 8.90 20.65 28.12
C VAL A 30 10.23 20.66 28.84
N GLU A 31 10.63 21.83 29.34
CA GLU A 31 11.89 22.00 30.08
C GLU A 31 11.93 21.20 31.40
N PRO A 32 13.06 20.59 31.78
CA PRO A 32 14.30 20.51 30.99
C PRO A 32 14.16 19.56 29.79
N LEU A 33 14.55 20.03 28.60
CA LEU A 33 14.57 19.20 27.39
C LEU A 33 15.47 17.97 27.62
N ARG A 34 14.88 16.78 27.59
CA ARG A 34 15.60 15.53 27.80
C ARG A 34 15.22 14.49 26.74
N PRO A 35 16.16 13.62 26.32
CA PRO A 35 15.84 12.52 25.42
C PRO A 35 14.77 11.61 26.03
N VAL A 36 13.91 11.05 25.19
CA VAL A 36 12.95 10.04 25.59
C VAL A 36 13.72 8.73 25.79
N GLY A 37 13.78 8.24 27.04
CA GLY A 37 14.56 7.06 27.40
C GLY A 37 13.95 5.71 26.98
N GLU A 38 12.74 5.73 26.43
CA GLU A 38 11.98 4.55 26.01
C GLU A 38 11.68 4.63 24.50
N SER A 39 11.36 3.48 23.88
CA SER A 39 10.88 3.46 22.50
C SER A 39 9.55 4.20 22.38
N VAL A 40 9.46 5.09 21.38
CA VAL A 40 8.25 5.89 21.13
C VAL A 40 7.39 5.20 20.09
N GLY A 41 6.09 5.09 20.35
CA GLY A 41 5.10 4.70 19.34
C GLY A 41 4.78 5.89 18.43
N LEU A 42 5.19 5.85 17.16
CA LEU A 42 4.74 6.79 16.14
C LEU A 42 3.49 6.26 15.45
N VAL A 43 2.43 7.06 15.45
CA VAL A 43 1.20 6.78 14.73
C VAL A 43 1.34 7.34 13.32
N VAL A 44 1.31 6.48 12.30
CA VAL A 44 1.35 6.90 10.89
C VAL A 44 0.01 6.66 10.20
N PRO A 45 -0.50 7.62 9.41
CA PRO A 45 -1.71 7.44 8.63
C PRO A 45 -1.58 6.30 7.61
N LEU A 46 -2.66 5.55 7.47
CA LEU A 46 -2.80 4.50 6.46
C LEU A 46 -4.12 4.68 5.72
N THR A 47 -4.12 4.48 4.41
CA THR A 47 -5.34 4.36 3.60
C THR A 47 -5.41 2.97 2.98
N VAL A 48 -6.55 2.30 3.10
CA VAL A 48 -6.83 1.04 2.41
C VAL A 48 -7.86 1.31 1.33
N TYR A 49 -7.48 1.01 0.08
CA TYR A 49 -8.38 1.08 -1.06
C TYR A 49 -8.92 -0.31 -1.37
N THR A 50 -10.22 -0.39 -1.53
CA THR A 50 -10.89 -1.60 -2.03
C THR A 50 -11.68 -1.27 -3.28
N PHE A 51 -11.39 -1.97 -4.38
CA PHE A 51 -12.07 -1.81 -5.66
C PHE A 51 -12.76 -3.12 -6.03
N THR A 52 -14.07 -3.09 -6.26
CA THR A 52 -14.82 -4.27 -6.71
C THR A 52 -15.35 -4.10 -8.11
N SER A 53 -14.96 -4.98 -9.04
CA SER A 53 -15.62 -5.09 -10.35
C SER A 53 -16.67 -6.17 -10.28
N ALA A 54 -17.81 -5.89 -10.88
CA ALA A 54 -18.81 -6.89 -11.15
C ALA A 54 -18.79 -7.29 -12.63
N ALA A 55 -19.19 -8.54 -12.88
CA ALA A 55 -19.45 -9.07 -14.21
C ALA A 55 -18.23 -9.11 -15.17
N GLU A 56 -17.04 -9.37 -14.63
CA GLU A 56 -15.83 -9.57 -15.44
C GLU A 56 -15.89 -10.92 -16.19
N PRO A 57 -15.63 -10.96 -17.52
CA PRO A 57 -15.71 -12.20 -18.27
C PRO A 57 -14.62 -13.20 -17.85
N GLU A 58 -13.47 -12.69 -17.41
CA GLU A 58 -12.30 -13.50 -17.08
C GLU A 58 -11.60 -12.99 -15.83
N LEU A 59 -11.02 -13.93 -15.07
CA LEU A 59 -10.16 -13.59 -13.95
C LEU A 59 -8.72 -13.40 -14.43
N ARG A 60 -8.17 -12.20 -14.23
CA ARG A 60 -6.81 -11.81 -14.62
C ARG A 60 -5.76 -12.35 -13.67
N ARG A 61 -5.70 -13.69 -13.56
CA ARG A 61 -4.88 -14.39 -12.55
C ARG A 61 -3.41 -14.02 -12.62
N ASP A 62 -2.87 -13.83 -13.82
CA ASP A 62 -1.44 -13.58 -14.00
C ASP A 62 -1.09 -12.13 -13.65
N ALA A 63 -1.93 -11.16 -14.02
CA ALA A 63 -1.77 -9.77 -13.58
C ALA A 63 -1.83 -9.66 -12.04
N ILE A 64 -2.83 -10.30 -11.42
CA ILE A 64 -2.98 -10.33 -9.96
C ILE A 64 -1.75 -10.97 -9.30
N ARG A 65 -1.29 -12.12 -9.80
CA ARG A 65 -0.11 -12.80 -9.24
C ARG A 65 1.17 -12.01 -9.42
N ASN A 66 1.34 -11.35 -10.57
CA ASN A 66 2.53 -10.57 -10.87
C ASN A 66 2.62 -9.29 -10.06
N ALA A 67 1.48 -8.70 -9.67
CA ALA A 67 1.45 -7.47 -8.88
C ALA A 67 1.43 -7.73 -7.36
N ARG A 68 0.94 -8.88 -6.89
CA ARG A 68 0.74 -9.12 -5.45
C ARG A 68 2.04 -8.96 -4.66
N GLY A 69 2.01 -8.15 -3.60
CA GLY A 69 3.16 -7.87 -2.75
C GLY A 69 4.15 -6.84 -3.33
N LYS A 70 3.80 -6.21 -4.45
CA LYS A 70 4.59 -5.16 -5.11
C LYS A 70 3.96 -3.80 -4.88
N VAL A 71 4.78 -2.78 -5.04
CA VAL A 71 4.36 -1.38 -4.97
C VAL A 71 4.12 -0.78 -6.35
N ASN A 72 3.35 0.30 -6.41
CA ASN A 72 3.14 1.04 -7.67
C ASN A 72 4.47 1.57 -8.23
N ASP A 73 4.70 1.37 -9.53
CA ASP A 73 5.91 1.82 -10.25
C ASP A 73 5.85 3.29 -10.70
N ALA A 74 4.66 3.89 -10.70
CA ALA A 74 4.38 5.27 -11.08
C ALA A 74 3.26 5.83 -10.20
N THR A 75 2.96 7.13 -10.36
CA THR A 75 1.83 7.75 -9.65
C THR A 75 0.54 6.96 -9.89
N TRP A 76 -0.12 6.58 -8.79
CA TRP A 76 -1.35 5.80 -8.81
C TRP A 76 -2.29 6.36 -7.73
N MET A 77 -3.51 6.75 -8.13
CA MET A 77 -4.49 7.38 -7.23
C MET A 77 -3.97 8.64 -6.51
N GLY A 78 -3.08 9.40 -7.16
CA GLY A 78 -2.43 10.59 -6.57
C GLY A 78 -1.23 10.27 -5.68
N ALA A 79 -1.06 9.01 -5.24
CA ALA A 79 0.09 8.58 -4.47
C ALA A 79 1.35 8.46 -5.35
N PRO A 80 2.53 8.91 -4.89
CA PRO A 80 3.80 8.72 -5.60
C PRO A 80 4.18 7.24 -5.80
N ALA A 81 5.13 6.97 -6.68
CA ALA A 81 5.67 5.61 -6.86
C ALA A 81 6.23 5.06 -5.54
N GLY A 82 5.94 3.80 -5.24
CA GLY A 82 6.41 3.11 -4.04
C GLY A 82 5.56 3.30 -2.77
N TYR A 83 4.45 4.05 -2.84
CA TYR A 83 3.63 4.42 -1.67
C TYR A 83 2.40 3.53 -1.53
N VAL A 84 2.02 2.81 -2.59
CA VAL A 84 0.85 1.93 -2.61
C VAL A 84 1.28 0.49 -2.83
N LEU A 85 0.99 -0.38 -1.88
CA LEU A 85 1.20 -1.82 -1.94
C LEU A 85 -0.08 -2.51 -2.42
N PHE A 86 0.03 -3.39 -3.41
CA PHE A 86 -1.07 -4.26 -3.78
C PHE A 86 -1.06 -5.54 -2.92
N GLU A 87 -2.04 -5.64 -2.01
CA GLU A 87 -2.14 -6.77 -1.07
C GLU A 87 -2.68 -8.04 -1.74
N GLY A 88 -3.46 -7.86 -2.81
CA GLY A 88 -4.01 -8.95 -3.61
C GLY A 88 -5.47 -8.70 -4.00
N ALA A 89 -6.10 -9.76 -4.51
CA ALA A 89 -7.51 -9.73 -4.87
C ALA A 89 -8.22 -11.00 -4.41
N SER A 90 -9.48 -10.86 -4.01
CA SER A 90 -10.44 -11.96 -3.91
C SER A 90 -11.32 -11.99 -5.15
N ALA A 91 -11.78 -13.18 -5.55
CA ALA A 91 -12.65 -13.32 -6.71
C ALA A 91 -13.71 -14.38 -6.46
N ARG A 92 -14.95 -14.07 -6.85
CA ARG A 92 -16.10 -14.97 -6.78
C ARG A 92 -16.69 -15.13 -8.17
N ARG A 93 -16.94 -16.37 -8.59
CA ARG A 93 -17.66 -16.63 -9.84
C ARG A 93 -19.16 -16.53 -9.57
N THR A 94 -19.85 -15.76 -10.39
CA THR A 94 -21.30 -15.58 -10.38
C THR A 94 -21.88 -16.03 -11.72
N THR A 95 -23.10 -16.53 -11.70
CA THR A 95 -23.85 -16.79 -12.95
C THR A 95 -24.86 -15.67 -13.11
N THR A 96 -24.82 -14.98 -14.25
CA THR A 96 -25.81 -13.94 -14.58
C THR A 96 -27.19 -14.55 -14.81
N SER A 97 -28.22 -13.72 -14.84
CA SER A 97 -29.60 -14.15 -15.18
C SER A 97 -29.73 -14.80 -16.56
N GLN A 98 -28.75 -14.58 -17.45
CA GLN A 98 -28.68 -15.18 -18.79
C GLN A 98 -27.86 -16.47 -18.84
N GLY A 99 -27.43 -17.02 -17.70
CA GLY A 99 -26.62 -18.25 -17.63
C GLY A 99 -25.14 -18.06 -17.98
N VAL A 100 -24.71 -16.83 -18.28
CA VAL A 100 -23.31 -16.52 -18.55
C VAL A 100 -22.56 -16.41 -17.23
N GLY A 101 -21.46 -17.15 -17.10
CA GLY A 101 -20.57 -17.04 -15.94
C GLY A 101 -19.74 -15.77 -16.02
N ALA A 102 -19.71 -15.01 -14.93
CA ALA A 102 -18.91 -13.81 -14.78
C ALA A 102 -18.21 -13.82 -13.41
N TRP A 103 -17.20 -12.97 -13.24
CA TRP A 103 -16.45 -12.82 -12.02
C TRP A 103 -16.77 -11.49 -11.35
N GLU A 104 -16.94 -11.56 -10.04
CA GLU A 104 -16.80 -10.42 -9.16
C GLU A 104 -15.39 -10.47 -8.59
N ILE A 105 -14.64 -9.37 -8.71
CA ILE A 105 -13.23 -9.32 -8.31
C ILE A 105 -13.04 -8.10 -7.41
N THR A 106 -12.58 -8.33 -6.18
CA THR A 106 -12.29 -7.29 -5.20
C THR A 106 -10.79 -7.19 -5.01
N TYR A 107 -10.21 -6.06 -5.40
CA TYR A 107 -8.80 -5.74 -5.25
C TYR A 107 -8.58 -4.92 -3.99
N ARG A 108 -7.48 -5.17 -3.31
CA ARG A 108 -7.12 -4.48 -2.06
C ARG A 108 -5.73 -3.88 -2.15
N PHE A 109 -5.63 -2.59 -1.83
CA PHE A 109 -4.39 -1.83 -1.83
C PHE A 109 -4.21 -1.11 -0.50
N ARG A 110 -2.95 -0.89 -0.14
CA ARG A 110 -2.54 -0.22 1.09
C ARG A 110 -1.61 0.94 0.76
N GLU A 111 -1.98 2.16 1.13
CA GLU A 111 -1.16 3.36 0.98
C GLU A 111 -0.67 3.87 2.32
N LEU A 112 0.61 4.22 2.38
CA LEU A 112 1.25 4.89 3.51
C LEU A 112 1.62 6.33 3.13
N ASP A 113 1.84 7.20 4.13
CA ASP A 113 2.34 8.57 3.94
C ASP A 113 3.85 8.63 3.58
N HIS A 114 4.49 7.47 3.47
CA HIS A 114 5.87 7.25 3.07
C HIS A 114 5.96 6.02 2.15
N SER A 115 7.12 5.78 1.56
CA SER A 115 7.30 4.58 0.72
C SER A 115 7.31 3.30 1.57
N HIS A 116 6.67 2.24 1.08
CA HIS A 116 6.77 0.89 1.67
C HIS A 116 8.19 0.32 1.62
N ASN A 117 9.07 0.90 0.81
CA ASN A 117 10.50 0.56 0.76
C ASN A 117 11.36 1.47 1.67
N ALA A 118 10.74 2.32 2.48
CA ALA A 118 11.44 3.15 3.45
C ALA A 118 11.37 2.54 4.85
N TYR A 119 12.42 2.79 5.63
CA TYR A 119 12.50 2.45 7.04
C TYR A 119 12.77 3.71 7.87
N HIS A 120 12.19 3.75 9.07
CA HIS A 120 12.39 4.82 10.04
C HIS A 120 13.28 4.30 11.18
N GLY A 121 14.30 5.06 11.56
CA GLY A 121 15.12 4.73 12.74
C GLY A 121 16.56 4.29 12.48
N ARG A 122 17.25 4.87 11.48
CA ARG A 122 18.71 4.77 11.46
C ARG A 122 19.29 5.70 12.55
N PRO A 123 20.23 5.25 13.40
CA PRO A 123 20.83 6.09 14.45
C PRO A 123 21.47 7.40 13.95
N ALA A 124 21.86 7.45 12.66
CA ALA A 124 22.42 8.62 12.00
C ALA A 124 21.40 9.39 11.14
N GLY A 125 20.22 8.83 10.87
CA GLY A 125 19.15 9.46 10.12
C GLY A 125 18.24 10.18 11.11
N ALA A 126 18.21 11.51 11.06
CA ALA A 126 17.53 12.37 12.02
C ALA A 126 15.98 12.23 12.06
N GLY A 127 15.46 11.04 12.39
CA GLY A 127 14.02 10.78 12.47
C GLY A 127 13.29 10.84 11.13
N ARG A 128 13.98 10.54 10.02
CA ARG A 128 13.39 10.55 8.66
C ARG A 128 13.25 9.14 8.08
N TRP A 129 12.31 9.00 7.17
CA TRP A 129 12.16 7.83 6.31
C TRP A 129 13.31 7.75 5.30
N GLU A 130 14.03 6.63 5.30
CA GLU A 130 15.11 6.36 4.36
C GLU A 130 14.84 5.09 3.57
N LEU A 131 15.05 5.13 2.25
CA LEU A 131 14.94 3.93 1.42
C LEU A 131 15.97 2.89 1.85
N ILE A 132 15.52 1.64 1.89
CA ILE A 132 16.37 0.49 2.19
C ILE A 132 16.42 -0.46 1.00
N GLU A 133 17.55 -1.14 0.88
CA GLU A 133 17.80 -2.15 -0.15
C GLU A 133 18.55 -3.32 0.49
N ASP A 134 18.44 -4.51 -0.12
CA ASP A 134 19.27 -5.65 0.24
C ASP A 134 20.73 -5.45 -0.21
N GLN A 135 21.59 -6.42 0.10
CA GLN A 135 23.02 -6.37 -0.27
C GLN A 135 23.28 -6.38 -1.78
N TYR A 136 22.26 -6.62 -2.61
CA TYR A 136 22.33 -6.65 -4.07
C TYR A 136 21.67 -5.41 -4.70
N GLY A 137 21.20 -4.44 -3.90
CA GLY A 137 20.54 -3.23 -4.38
C GLY A 137 19.06 -3.43 -4.73
N ASN A 138 18.42 -4.51 -4.26
CA ASN A 138 16.99 -4.72 -4.47
C ASN A 138 16.18 -4.12 -3.32
N PRO A 139 15.11 -3.37 -3.60
CA PRO A 139 14.20 -2.92 -2.56
C PRO A 139 13.40 -4.09 -1.95
N PRO A 140 12.91 -3.96 -0.70
CA PRO A 140 12.05 -4.97 -0.07
C PRO A 140 10.82 -5.35 -0.90
N HIS A 141 10.18 -4.35 -1.51
CA HIS A 141 9.08 -4.53 -2.46
C HIS A 141 9.52 -4.11 -3.85
N ALA A 142 9.47 -5.05 -4.79
CA ALA A 142 9.58 -4.76 -6.21
C ALA A 142 8.39 -3.88 -6.68
N SER A 143 8.55 -3.22 -7.82
CA SER A 143 7.51 -2.35 -8.40
C SER A 143 6.71 -3.04 -9.50
N ALA A 144 5.48 -2.60 -9.73
CA ALA A 144 4.61 -3.05 -10.82
C ALA A 144 3.67 -1.94 -11.31
N ASP A 145 3.31 -2.00 -12.60
CA ASP A 145 2.25 -1.15 -13.17
C ASP A 145 0.88 -1.70 -12.80
N PHE A 146 0.22 -1.06 -11.84
CA PHE A 146 -1.11 -1.45 -11.39
C PHE A 146 -2.20 -1.21 -12.44
N ARG A 147 -1.94 -0.46 -13.52
CA ARG A 147 -2.90 -0.32 -14.63
C ARG A 147 -3.22 -1.67 -15.28
N THR A 148 -2.27 -2.59 -15.24
CA THR A 148 -2.41 -3.96 -15.77
C THR A 148 -3.50 -4.78 -15.05
N LEU A 149 -3.91 -4.37 -13.84
CA LEU A 149 -4.99 -5.02 -13.10
C LEU A 149 -6.38 -4.67 -13.65
N PHE A 150 -6.49 -3.53 -14.35
CA PHE A 150 -7.74 -2.91 -14.76
C PHE A 150 -8.00 -2.89 -16.28
N VAL A 151 -7.04 -3.33 -17.12
CA VAL A 151 -7.20 -3.49 -18.58
C VAL A 151 -7.71 -4.86 -18.99
#